data_AF-A0A8S3RR28-F1
#
_entry.id   AF-A0A8S3RR28-F1
#
_cell.length_a   1.000
_cell.length_b   1.000
_cell.length_c   1.000
_cell.angle_alpha   90.00
_cell.angle_beta   90.00
_cell.angle_gamma   90.00
#
_symmetry.space_group_name_H-M   'P 1'
#
loop_
_entity.id
_entity.type
_entity.pdbx_description
1 polymer ?
#
loop_
_entity_poly.entity_id
_entity_poly.type
_entity_poly.pdbx_seq_one_letter_code
_entity_poly.pdbx_strand_id
1 'polypeptide(L)'
;MALSKSFQKGQTILACQMCEEESKIEWKCLLCNFLMCDKCRKVHEKFKSLEEHKIVDLKNIALEQKPSGQIHDFNNIKCDRHAGKICCLFCTDCEEVVCPLCITKAHNTHYMIELSEGFKVAMEVLRDLHASKDEDLTKLNTQRMTLQTIKTEVQARYSEEKQGILDQEKVLTELVHEQSEKLISKLDARLNKIAISIQSDEHQTNADYRATESRNQIFQDAIDSKDMLKVFKTVGKEKKTELRLVDVTKYISLSKFLPVCIEKKTIATFFGNLVDVHVSSQLLPLESEIKLINQYITKFPLIQCIVCCPNGSLWISNFTSTEMQNISLLKDGSTHLNESVMLSEVARMQLNDSDLILSLQKSNLYIFQTETGKLVPSKYTVAPLISNSAFHISKNNKIVVGAREVGPMFPPNGPRKVIVMNMEGEHEMTYYLDNKGRPIFTLPFRITTDNDNNVFVIDVLSEEFYGRVVKLDKQGGVSNIYFGNPAINGVYEPFIPFDLKTTLNNNIIVTDHQSKTLHVLNNMNHCIHYVRIDRELGIN
;
A
#
# COMPACT_ATOMS: atom_id res chain seq x y z
N MET A 1 45.76 -2.24 -2.65
CA MET A 1 46.39 -3.21 -1.73
C MET A 1 45.28 -4.00 -1.06
N ALA A 2 44.94 -5.15 -1.65
CA ALA A 2 45.12 -6.50 -1.09
C ALA A 2 43.93 -6.88 -0.19
N LEU A 3 42.92 -7.65 -0.60
CA LEU A 3 42.96 -9.03 -1.10
C LEU A 3 44.07 -9.88 -0.46
N SER A 4 43.73 -10.65 0.57
CA SER A 4 43.91 -12.12 0.62
C SER A 4 43.75 -12.69 2.03
N LYS A 5 42.88 -13.69 2.16
CA LYS A 5 43.10 -15.00 2.83
C LYS A 5 41.74 -15.71 2.92
N SER A 6 41.32 -16.50 1.93
CA SER A 6 41.67 -17.91 1.69
C SER A 6 41.22 -18.87 2.81
N PHE A 7 40.23 -19.71 2.49
CA PHE A 7 40.00 -21.09 2.96
C PHE A 7 40.47 -21.47 4.37
N GLN A 8 39.52 -21.70 5.28
CA GLN A 8 39.67 -22.71 6.32
C GLN A 8 38.45 -23.65 6.29
N LYS A 9 38.75 -24.94 6.16
CA LYS A 9 37.84 -26.07 6.40
C LYS A 9 37.06 -25.83 7.70
N GLY A 10 35.77 -26.12 7.67
CA GLY A 10 34.88 -25.98 8.83
C GLY A 10 35.43 -26.64 10.08
N GLN A 11 35.91 -25.81 11.00
CA GLN A 11 35.91 -26.11 12.43
C GLN A 11 34.61 -25.51 12.95
N THR A 12 33.66 -26.37 13.32
CA THR A 12 32.47 -25.96 14.06
C THR A 12 32.93 -25.27 15.35
N ILE A 13 32.74 -23.95 15.43
CA ILE A 13 33.01 -23.20 16.65
C ILE A 13 32.02 -23.71 17.69
N LEU A 14 32.51 -24.48 18.68
CA LEU A 14 31.68 -24.96 19.79
C LEU A 14 31.33 -23.76 20.67
N ALA A 15 30.08 -23.33 20.64
CA ALA A 15 29.55 -22.23 21.45
C ALA A 15 28.76 -22.75 22.65
N CYS A 16 28.63 -21.92 23.70
CA CYS A 16 27.84 -22.29 24.87
C CYS A 16 26.36 -22.27 24.47
N GLN A 17 25.64 -23.35 24.76
CA GLN A 17 24.22 -23.46 24.41
C GLN A 17 23.31 -22.89 25.51
N MET A 18 23.88 -22.30 26.56
CA MET A 18 23.15 -21.74 27.71
C MET A 18 23.41 -20.25 27.94
N CYS A 19 24.34 -19.64 27.19
CA CYS A 19 24.59 -18.20 27.23
C CYS A 19 25.17 -17.70 25.92
N GLU A 20 24.99 -16.41 25.64
CA GLU A 20 25.52 -15.73 24.44
C GLU A 20 26.98 -15.26 24.60
N GLU A 21 27.63 -15.52 25.74
CA GLU A 21 29.04 -15.19 25.93
C GLU A 21 29.96 -16.10 25.08
N GLU A 22 30.91 -15.51 24.35
CA GLU A 22 32.01 -16.20 23.66
C GLU A 22 33.03 -16.77 24.67
N SER A 23 32.59 -17.78 25.43
CA SER A 23 33.39 -18.47 26.45
C SER A 23 33.85 -19.84 25.96
N LYS A 24 35.04 -20.26 26.42
CA LYS A 24 35.57 -21.60 26.15
C LYS A 24 34.62 -22.69 26.67
N ILE A 25 34.31 -23.65 25.81
CA ILE A 25 33.47 -24.81 26.14
C ILE A 25 34.34 -25.97 26.58
N GLU A 26 34.12 -26.42 27.80
CA GLU A 26 34.88 -27.50 28.43
C GLU A 26 33.97 -28.59 28.99
N TRP A 27 32.66 -28.34 29.08
CA TRP A 27 31.73 -29.20 29.82
C TRP A 27 30.53 -29.62 28.98
N LYS A 28 30.05 -30.84 29.24
CA LYS A 28 28.82 -31.38 28.67
C LYS A 28 27.96 -32.05 29.74
N CYS A 29 26.69 -31.70 29.80
CA CYS A 29 25.71 -32.44 30.59
C CYS A 29 25.26 -33.69 29.81
N LEU A 30 25.35 -34.88 30.40
CA LEU A 30 24.97 -36.14 29.71
C LEU A 30 23.45 -36.33 29.63
N LEU A 31 22.70 -35.79 30.58
CA LEU A 31 21.23 -35.84 30.56
C LEU A 31 20.62 -34.80 29.63
N CYS A 32 21.08 -33.54 29.70
CA CYS A 32 20.56 -32.47 28.83
C CYS A 32 21.22 -32.42 27.45
N ASN A 33 22.35 -33.10 27.29
CA ASN A 33 23.19 -33.06 26.08
C ASN A 33 23.71 -31.65 25.70
N PHE A 34 23.65 -30.67 26.61
CA PHE A 34 24.11 -29.30 26.37
C PHE A 34 25.62 -29.13 26.57
N LEU A 35 26.21 -28.34 25.67
CA LEU A 35 27.58 -27.84 25.73
C LEU A 35 27.64 -26.52 26.49
N MET A 36 28.52 -26.46 27.50
CA MET A 36 28.50 -25.39 28.49
C MET A 36 29.90 -24.85 28.77
N CYS A 37 29.98 -23.54 28.98
CA CYS A 37 31.13 -22.91 29.60
C CYS A 37 31.14 -23.20 31.11
N ASP A 38 32.27 -22.94 31.77
CA ASP A 38 32.44 -23.21 33.20
C ASP A 38 31.45 -22.41 34.09
N LYS A 39 31.06 -21.20 33.68
CA LYS A 39 30.05 -20.41 34.39
C LYS A 39 28.68 -21.10 34.36
N CYS A 40 28.23 -21.51 33.17
CA CYS A 40 26.96 -22.21 33.02
C CYS A 40 26.97 -23.55 33.75
N ARG A 41 28.09 -24.28 33.73
CA ARG A 41 28.26 -25.52 34.52
C ARG A 41 27.96 -25.27 36.00
N LYS A 42 28.61 -24.25 36.59
CA LYS A 42 28.47 -23.95 38.02
C LYS A 42 27.04 -23.55 38.41
N VAL A 43 26.31 -22.89 37.51
CA VAL A 43 24.89 -22.58 37.73
C VAL A 43 24.04 -23.85 37.65
N HIS A 44 24.31 -24.70 36.67
CA HIS A 44 23.60 -25.96 36.43
C HIS A 44 23.78 -26.96 37.59
N GLU A 45 25.00 -27.08 38.15
CA GLU A 45 25.27 -27.92 39.33
C GLU A 45 24.61 -27.40 40.61
N LYS A 46 24.34 -26.09 40.70
CA LYS A 46 23.76 -25.46 41.91
C LYS A 46 22.23 -25.47 41.91
N PHE A 47 21.60 -25.81 40.79
CA PHE A 47 20.14 -25.80 40.68
C PHE A 47 19.58 -27.12 41.21
N LYS A 48 18.78 -27.05 42.28
CA LYS A 48 18.26 -28.22 43.00
C LYS A 48 17.49 -29.22 42.11
N SER A 49 16.84 -28.74 41.05
CA SER A 49 16.12 -29.58 40.09
C SER A 49 17.02 -30.31 39.08
N LEU A 50 18.33 -30.07 39.11
CA LEU A 50 19.31 -30.62 38.16
C LEU A 50 20.40 -31.44 38.88
N GLU A 51 20.21 -31.78 40.16
CA GLU A 51 21.19 -32.53 40.97
C GLU A 51 21.50 -33.92 40.37
N GLU A 52 20.54 -34.54 39.68
CA GLU A 52 20.74 -35.84 39.01
C GLU A 52 21.50 -35.72 37.67
N HIS A 53 21.74 -34.51 37.17
CA HIS A 53 22.41 -34.28 35.89
C HIS A 53 23.93 -34.48 36.00
N LYS A 54 24.43 -35.57 35.40
CA LYS A 54 25.87 -35.84 35.33
C LYS A 54 26.56 -34.95 34.28
N ILE A 55 27.50 -34.11 34.73
CA ILE A 55 28.33 -33.26 33.87
C ILE A 55 29.73 -33.86 33.72
N VAL A 56 30.26 -33.88 32.50
CA VAL A 56 31.59 -34.42 32.19
C VAL A 56 32.44 -33.42 31.40
N ASP A 57 33.76 -33.53 31.52
CA ASP A 57 34.74 -32.77 30.73
C ASP A 57 34.78 -33.33 29.30
N LEU A 58 34.69 -32.43 28.31
CA LEU A 58 34.76 -32.78 26.88
C LEU A 58 36.04 -33.53 26.51
N LYS A 59 37.16 -33.28 27.19
CA LYS A 59 38.44 -33.96 26.95
C LYS A 59 38.39 -35.45 27.33
N ASN A 60 37.53 -35.83 28.28
CA ASN A 60 37.42 -37.20 28.76
C ASN A 60 36.42 -38.04 27.94
N ILE A 61 35.52 -37.40 27.17
CA ILE A 61 34.59 -38.10 26.27
C ILE A 61 35.32 -38.72 25.06
N ALA A 62 36.45 -38.15 24.66
CA ALA A 62 37.23 -38.63 23.51
C ALA A 62 37.99 -39.95 23.77
N LEU A 63 38.12 -40.40 25.03
CA LEU A 63 38.85 -41.62 25.38
C LEU A 63 37.95 -42.87 25.50
N GLU A 64 36.63 -42.71 25.50
CA GLU A 64 35.66 -43.83 25.50
C GLU A 64 35.15 -44.20 24.10
N GLN A 65 35.52 -43.44 23.07
CA GLN A 65 35.24 -43.80 21.67
C GLN A 65 36.30 -44.76 21.16
N LYS A 66 36.21 -46.03 21.57
CA LYS A 66 36.80 -47.11 20.76
C LYS A 66 36.14 -47.08 19.37
N PRO A 67 36.91 -47.20 18.28
CA PRO A 67 36.36 -47.28 16.94
C PRO A 67 35.40 -48.47 16.85
N SER A 68 34.21 -48.19 16.33
CA SER A 68 33.10 -49.11 16.09
C SER A 68 33.47 -50.23 15.11
N GLY A 69 34.25 -51.20 15.57
CA GLY A 69 34.23 -52.57 15.06
C GLY A 69 33.28 -53.36 15.94
N GLN A 70 32.01 -53.47 15.54
CA GLN A 70 30.97 -54.18 16.30
C GLN A 70 31.31 -55.68 16.41
N ILE A 71 31.90 -56.09 17.52
CA ILE A 71 31.72 -57.45 18.04
C ILE A 71 30.63 -57.32 19.10
N HIS A 72 29.39 -57.61 18.71
CA HIS A 72 28.29 -57.72 19.68
C HIS A 72 28.57 -58.96 20.53
N ASP A 73 28.96 -58.78 21.79
CA ASP A 73 29.22 -59.89 22.71
C ASP A 73 27.90 -60.50 23.20
N PHE A 74 27.24 -61.24 22.32
CA PHE A 74 25.99 -61.96 22.61
C PHE A 74 26.17 -63.04 23.70
N ASN A 75 27.41 -63.36 24.07
CA ASN A 75 27.73 -64.43 25.02
C ASN A 75 27.70 -63.98 26.49
N ASN A 76 27.33 -62.73 26.80
CA ASN A 76 27.41 -62.19 28.16
C ASN A 76 26.12 -61.52 28.66
N ILE A 77 25.00 -61.66 27.94
CA ILE A 77 23.70 -61.12 28.38
C ILE A 77 23.15 -61.98 29.51
N LYS A 78 23.04 -61.43 30.71
CA LYS A 78 22.53 -62.16 31.89
C LYS A 78 21.00 -62.16 31.90
N CYS A 79 20.41 -63.25 32.41
CA CYS A 79 18.96 -63.36 32.56
C CYS A 79 18.49 -62.70 33.85
N ASP A 80 17.58 -61.73 33.73
CA ASP A 80 17.01 -61.00 34.87
C ASP A 80 16.14 -61.89 35.77
N ARG A 81 15.56 -62.96 35.21
CA ARG A 81 14.68 -63.91 35.93
C ARG A 81 15.46 -65.08 36.56
N HIS A 82 16.68 -65.35 36.08
CA HIS A 82 17.45 -66.51 36.50
C HIS A 82 18.92 -66.14 36.73
N ALA A 83 19.26 -65.88 37.99
CA ALA A 83 20.60 -65.46 38.41
C ALA A 83 21.70 -66.42 37.90
N GLY A 84 22.74 -65.86 37.30
CA GLY A 84 23.89 -66.60 36.77
C GLY A 84 23.64 -67.34 35.45
N LYS A 85 22.46 -67.21 34.84
CA LYS A 85 22.18 -67.74 33.49
C LYS A 85 22.37 -66.68 32.42
N ILE A 86 22.80 -67.13 31.24
CA ILE A 86 23.04 -66.30 30.06
C ILE A 86 21.88 -66.49 29.10
N CYS A 87 21.35 -65.39 28.57
CA CYS A 87 20.35 -65.36 27.52
C CYS A 87 21.03 -65.62 26.18
N CYS A 88 20.50 -66.57 25.42
CA CYS A 88 21.10 -67.00 24.15
C CYS A 88 20.09 -67.02 22.98
N LEU A 89 18.81 -66.76 23.25
CA LEU A 89 17.73 -66.80 22.26
C LEU A 89 16.78 -65.61 22.46
N PHE A 90 16.11 -65.21 21.38
CA PHE A 90 15.06 -64.18 21.41
C PHE A 90 13.70 -64.83 21.16
N CYS A 91 12.76 -64.60 22.07
CA CYS A 91 11.38 -65.07 21.92
C CYS A 91 10.59 -64.03 21.12
N THR A 92 10.13 -64.38 19.92
CA THR A 92 9.41 -63.44 19.05
C THR A 92 8.01 -63.14 19.56
N ASP A 93 7.36 -64.10 20.22
CA ASP A 93 5.98 -63.95 20.71
C ASP A 93 5.90 -63.02 21.93
N CYS A 94 7.01 -62.88 22.65
CA CYS A 94 7.10 -62.04 23.86
C CYS A 94 8.05 -60.84 23.69
N GLU A 95 8.70 -60.72 22.53
CA GLU A 95 9.67 -59.68 22.19
C GLU A 95 10.81 -59.49 23.23
N GLU A 96 11.26 -60.58 23.85
CA GLU A 96 12.28 -60.54 24.91
C GLU A 96 13.40 -61.57 24.73
N VAL A 97 14.59 -61.24 25.27
CA VAL A 97 15.73 -62.15 25.30
C VAL A 97 15.58 -63.14 26.46
N VAL A 98 15.78 -64.43 26.18
CA VAL A 98 15.49 -65.51 27.13
C VAL A 98 16.69 -66.44 27.30
N CYS A 99 16.82 -67.00 28.51
CA CYS A 99 17.75 -68.10 28.79
C CYS A 99 17.02 -69.46 28.68
N PRO A 100 17.75 -70.58 28.62
CA PRO A 100 17.14 -71.92 28.51
C PRO A 100 16.12 -72.25 29.61
N LEU A 101 16.30 -71.72 30.83
CA LEU A 101 15.34 -71.91 31.92
C LEU A 101 14.03 -71.15 31.67
N CYS A 102 14.05 -69.98 31.03
CA CYS A 102 12.82 -69.26 30.66
C CYS A 102 12.01 -70.07 29.64
N ILE A 103 12.67 -70.70 28.67
CA ILE A 103 12.02 -71.52 27.64
C ILE A 103 11.24 -72.66 28.30
N THR A 104 11.89 -73.44 29.15
CA THR A 104 11.26 -74.60 29.79
C THR A 104 10.11 -74.23 30.74
N LYS A 105 10.16 -73.06 31.38
CA LYS A 105 9.19 -72.68 32.41
C LYS A 105 8.04 -71.82 31.92
N ALA A 106 8.26 -70.98 30.91
CA ALA A 106 7.30 -69.93 30.53
C ALA A 106 7.14 -69.72 29.03
N HIS A 107 8.08 -70.19 28.19
CA HIS A 107 8.04 -70.00 26.73
C HIS A 107 8.15 -71.34 25.98
N ASN A 108 7.59 -72.41 26.54
CA ASN A 108 7.76 -73.77 26.05
C ASN A 108 7.03 -74.04 24.73
N THR A 109 6.06 -73.19 24.37
CA THR A 109 5.30 -73.25 23.11
C THR A 109 5.55 -72.04 22.21
N HIS A 110 6.44 -71.13 22.59
CA HIS A 110 6.67 -69.88 21.85
C HIS A 110 7.80 -70.04 20.83
N TYR A 111 7.73 -69.24 19.77
CA TYR A 111 8.72 -69.21 18.71
C TYR A 111 10.00 -68.48 19.16
N MET A 112 11.14 -69.06 18.79
CA MET A 112 12.48 -68.63 19.21
C MET A 112 13.36 -68.46 17.98
N ILE A 113 14.09 -67.37 17.92
CA ILE A 113 15.13 -67.13 16.93
C ILE A 113 16.48 -66.92 17.60
N GLU A 114 17.54 -67.03 16.80
CA GLU A 114 18.88 -66.71 17.27
C GLU A 114 18.93 -65.25 17.72
N LEU A 115 19.57 -64.99 18.85
CA LEU A 115 19.71 -63.64 19.40
C LEU A 115 20.35 -62.67 18.39
N SER A 116 21.28 -63.14 17.56
CA SER A 116 21.93 -62.35 16.52
C SER A 116 20.95 -61.95 15.39
N GLU A 117 19.97 -62.79 15.08
CA GLU A 117 18.92 -62.54 14.10
C GLU A 117 17.86 -61.58 14.66
N GLY A 118 17.41 -61.80 15.90
CA GLY A 118 16.52 -60.86 16.59
C GLY A 118 17.13 -59.47 16.77
N PHE A 119 18.44 -59.40 17.03
CA PHE A 119 19.17 -58.13 17.07
C PHE A 119 19.18 -57.41 15.73
N LYS A 120 19.37 -58.11 14.61
CA LYS A 120 19.31 -57.50 13.26
C LYS A 120 17.94 -56.88 12.99
N VAL A 121 16.87 -57.63 13.25
CA VAL A 121 15.48 -57.16 13.06
C VAL A 121 15.20 -55.94 13.94
N ALA A 122 15.55 -55.98 15.23
CA ALA A 122 15.38 -54.86 16.13
C ALA A 122 16.17 -53.62 15.69
N MET A 123 17.39 -53.80 15.16
CA MET A 123 18.20 -52.71 14.62
C MET A 123 17.63 -52.12 13.34
N GLU A 124 17.01 -52.92 12.47
CA GLU A 124 16.30 -52.41 11.28
C GLU A 124 15.09 -51.57 11.69
N VAL A 125 14.25 -52.09 12.61
CA VAL A 125 13.10 -51.35 13.16
C VAL A 125 13.55 -50.02 13.79
N LEU A 126 14.63 -50.04 14.57
CA LEU A 126 15.18 -48.82 15.17
C LEU A 126 15.70 -47.82 14.13
N ARG A 127 16.31 -48.29 13.03
CA ARG A 127 16.75 -47.42 11.93
C ARG A 127 15.55 -46.78 11.22
N ASP A 128 14.49 -47.53 10.98
CA ASP A 128 13.27 -47.01 10.34
C ASP A 128 12.57 -45.99 11.25
N LEU A 129 12.45 -46.28 12.55
CA LEU A 129 11.93 -45.33 13.54
C LEU A 129 12.79 -44.06 13.63
N HIS A 130 14.12 -44.21 13.62
CA HIS A 130 15.04 -43.07 13.62
C HIS A 130 14.89 -42.22 12.36
N ALA A 131 14.80 -42.84 11.18
CA ALA A 131 14.59 -42.13 9.92
C ALA A 131 13.27 -41.34 9.91
N SER A 132 12.19 -41.94 10.43
CA SER A 132 10.92 -41.24 10.61
C SER A 132 11.05 -40.04 11.56
N LYS A 133 11.80 -40.16 12.66
CA LYS A 133 12.00 -39.06 13.61
C LYS A 133 12.91 -37.96 13.07
N ASP A 134 13.90 -38.29 12.25
CA ASP A 134 14.72 -37.29 11.55
C ASP A 134 13.87 -36.46 10.56
N GLU A 135 12.91 -37.09 9.89
CA GLU A 135 11.95 -36.39 9.03
C GLU A 135 11.05 -35.44 9.83
N ASP A 136 10.51 -35.90 10.97
CA ASP A 136 9.73 -35.07 11.90
C ASP A 136 10.54 -33.87 12.40
N LEU A 137 11.79 -34.09 12.82
CA LEU A 137 12.69 -33.03 13.27
C LEU A 137 12.97 -32.00 12.18
N THR A 138 13.10 -32.44 10.92
CA THR A 138 13.28 -31.55 9.78
C THR A 138 12.05 -30.67 9.58
N LYS A 139 10.84 -31.24 9.62
CA LYS A 139 9.58 -30.48 9.52
C LYS A 139 9.42 -29.47 10.64
N LEU A 140 9.68 -29.87 11.88
CA LEU A 140 9.61 -29.00 13.06
C LEU A 140 10.65 -27.89 13.02
N ASN A 141 11.87 -28.18 12.55
CA ASN A 141 12.90 -27.16 12.39
C ASN A 141 12.51 -26.11 11.34
N THR A 142 11.95 -26.53 10.20
CA THR A 142 11.42 -25.61 9.19
C THR A 142 10.33 -24.73 9.77
N GLN A 143 9.35 -25.30 10.48
CA GLN A 143 8.30 -24.53 11.15
C GLN A 143 8.86 -23.53 12.18
N ARG A 144 9.84 -23.95 12.97
CA ARG A 144 10.54 -23.08 13.93
C ARG A 144 11.18 -21.88 13.25
N MET A 145 11.87 -22.10 12.13
CA MET A 145 12.48 -21.03 11.34
C MET A 145 11.41 -20.09 10.77
N THR A 146 10.33 -20.63 10.20
CA THR A 146 9.20 -19.83 9.69
C THR A 146 8.59 -18.95 10.77
N LEU A 147 8.37 -19.47 11.98
CA LEU A 147 7.83 -18.70 13.10
C LEU A 147 8.76 -17.57 13.54
N GLN A 148 10.08 -17.81 13.53
CA GLN A 148 11.07 -16.76 13.81
C GLN A 148 11.03 -15.65 12.77
N THR A 149 10.97 -16.01 11.48
CA THR A 149 10.83 -15.05 10.38
C THR A 149 9.56 -14.22 10.52
N ILE A 150 8.40 -14.86 10.75
CA ILE A 150 7.12 -14.17 10.95
C ILE A 150 7.21 -13.21 12.14
N LYS A 151 7.83 -13.62 13.25
CA LYS A 151 8.02 -12.75 14.42
C LYS A 151 8.80 -11.48 14.05
N THR A 152 9.90 -11.62 13.33
CA THR A 152 10.71 -10.47 12.90
C THR A 152 9.96 -9.56 11.93
N GLU A 153 9.20 -10.13 10.99
CA GLU A 153 8.40 -9.35 10.04
C GLU A 153 7.27 -8.58 10.71
N VAL A 154 6.57 -9.18 11.68
CA VAL A 154 5.52 -8.51 12.46
C VAL A 154 6.11 -7.31 13.22
N GLN A 155 7.30 -7.47 13.81
CA GLN A 155 7.98 -6.37 14.51
C GLN A 155 8.44 -5.25 13.57
N ALA A 156 8.93 -5.60 12.39
CA ALA A 156 9.29 -4.63 11.35
C ALA A 156 8.06 -3.84 10.89
N ARG A 157 6.96 -4.53 10.54
CA ARG A 157 5.69 -3.89 10.17
C ARG A 157 5.16 -2.97 11.26
N TYR A 158 5.17 -3.42 12.53
CA TYR A 158 4.76 -2.55 13.65
C TYR A 158 5.58 -1.25 13.69
N SER A 159 6.89 -1.33 13.45
CA SER A 159 7.77 -0.17 13.49
C SER A 159 7.52 0.77 12.32
N GLU A 160 7.28 0.22 11.13
CA GLU A 160 6.93 0.97 9.91
C GLU A 160 5.61 1.72 10.05
N GLU A 161 4.53 1.03 10.47
CA GLU A 161 3.22 1.64 10.67
C GLU A 161 3.25 2.72 11.76
N LYS A 162 4.00 2.47 12.83
CA LYS A 162 4.22 3.47 13.89
C LYS A 162 4.92 4.72 13.33
N GLN A 163 5.91 4.55 12.45
CA GLN A 163 6.60 5.68 11.84
C GLN A 163 5.68 6.45 10.89
N GLY A 164 4.85 5.75 10.10
CA GLY A 164 3.86 6.39 9.22
C GLY A 164 2.87 7.29 9.97
N ILE A 165 2.43 6.90 11.18
CA ILE A 165 1.59 7.74 12.04
C ILE A 165 2.31 9.04 12.44
N LEU A 166 3.60 8.97 12.80
CA LEU A 166 4.40 10.13 13.20
C LEU A 166 4.73 11.04 12.01
N ASP A 167 4.96 10.47 10.83
CA ASP A 167 5.23 11.25 9.62
C ASP A 167 3.98 12.03 9.19
N GLN A 168 2.78 11.44 9.32
CA GLN A 168 1.52 12.14 9.05
C GLN A 168 1.28 13.29 10.04
N GLU A 169 1.63 13.13 11.31
CA GLU A 169 1.59 14.23 12.30
C GLU A 169 2.44 15.41 11.84
N LYS A 170 3.65 15.14 11.35
CA LYS A 170 4.57 16.16 10.87
C LYS A 170 4.00 16.91 9.66
N VAL A 171 3.47 16.20 8.67
CA VAL A 171 2.85 16.80 7.47
C VAL A 171 1.71 17.73 7.85
N LEU A 172 0.80 17.29 8.73
CA LEU A 172 -0.34 18.12 9.15
C LEU A 172 0.11 19.37 9.91
N THR A 173 1.16 19.24 10.73
CA THR A 173 1.74 20.38 11.45
C THR A 173 2.33 21.41 10.48
N GLU A 174 3.04 20.97 9.45
CA GLU A 174 3.61 21.85 8.42
C GLU A 174 2.51 22.58 7.63
N LEU A 175 1.44 21.88 7.22
CA LEU A 175 0.30 22.49 6.52
C LEU A 175 -0.44 23.54 7.37
N VAL A 176 -0.62 23.26 8.67
CA VAL A 176 -1.22 24.22 9.61
C VAL A 176 -0.33 25.46 9.76
N HIS A 177 0.99 25.27 9.78
CA HIS A 177 1.95 26.37 9.87
C HIS A 177 1.93 27.24 8.61
N GLU A 178 1.99 26.63 7.43
CA GLU A 178 1.94 27.33 6.14
C GLU A 178 0.68 28.19 6.01
N GLN A 179 -0.47 27.63 6.36
CA GLN A 179 -1.73 28.36 6.31
C GLN A 179 -1.77 29.54 7.28
N SER A 180 -1.13 29.40 8.45
CA SER A 180 -1.00 30.48 9.43
C SER A 180 -0.12 31.61 8.89
N GLU A 181 1.05 31.29 8.34
CA GLU A 181 1.97 32.26 7.71
C GLU A 181 1.32 33.00 6.55
N LYS A 182 0.50 32.31 5.75
CA LYS A 182 -0.24 32.91 4.63
C LYS A 182 -1.27 33.94 5.07
N LEU A 183 -1.92 33.74 6.23
CA LEU A 183 -2.87 34.71 6.77
C LEU A 183 -2.16 35.90 7.43
N ILE A 184 -1.06 35.63 8.15
CA ILE A 184 -0.23 36.68 8.76
C ILE A 184 0.37 37.58 7.68
N SER A 185 1.00 37.02 6.64
CA SER A 185 1.58 37.79 5.54
C SER A 185 0.55 38.66 4.80
N LYS A 186 -0.69 38.19 4.64
CA LYS A 186 -1.80 39.00 4.10
C LYS A 186 -2.16 40.18 5.01
N LEU A 187 -2.14 39.97 6.33
CA LEU A 187 -2.40 41.01 7.31
C LEU A 187 -1.26 42.06 7.30
N ASP A 188 -0.01 41.61 7.28
CA ASP A 188 1.18 42.46 7.21
C ASP A 188 1.20 43.30 5.93
N ALA A 189 0.88 42.70 4.78
CA ALA A 189 0.79 43.44 3.51
C ALA A 189 -0.29 44.53 3.55
N ARG A 190 -1.42 44.28 4.23
CA ARG A 190 -2.46 45.29 4.42
C ARG A 190 -2.01 46.40 5.38
N LEU A 191 -1.37 46.03 6.49
CA LEU A 191 -0.82 46.98 7.45
C LEU A 191 0.20 47.91 6.77
N ASN A 192 1.13 47.35 6.00
CA ASN A 192 2.14 48.12 5.27
C ASN A 192 1.53 49.10 4.28
N LYS A 193 0.49 48.70 3.53
CA LYS A 193 -0.23 49.61 2.63
C LYS A 193 -0.89 50.78 3.36
N ILE A 194 -1.56 50.50 4.48
CA ILE A 194 -2.21 51.53 5.31
C ILE A 194 -1.14 52.47 5.88
N ALA A 195 -0.05 51.93 6.43
CA ALA A 195 1.04 52.70 7.01
C ALA A 195 1.68 53.66 5.99
N ILE A 196 1.96 53.19 4.77
CA ILE A 196 2.50 54.04 3.68
C ILE A 196 1.54 55.16 3.33
N SER A 197 0.23 54.88 3.23
CA SER A 197 -0.77 55.90 2.91
C SER A 197 -0.91 56.94 4.03
N ILE A 198 -0.90 56.51 5.30
CA ILE A 198 -0.92 57.41 6.46
C ILE A 198 0.31 58.31 6.43
N GLN A 199 1.50 57.74 6.23
CA GLN A 199 2.75 58.50 6.20
C GLN A 199 2.77 59.56 5.08
N SER A 200 2.24 59.24 3.91
CA SER A 200 2.10 60.18 2.79
C SER A 200 1.15 61.34 3.12
N ASP A 201 -0.03 61.04 3.65
CA ASP A 201 -1.03 62.05 3.98
C ASP A 201 -0.61 62.91 5.19
N GLU A 202 0.07 62.31 6.16
CA GLU A 202 0.67 63.02 7.30
C GLU A 202 1.73 64.01 6.83
N HIS A 203 2.62 63.59 5.92
CA HIS A 203 3.63 64.48 5.34
C HIS A 203 2.98 65.67 4.63
N GLN A 204 1.96 65.43 3.80
CA GLN A 204 1.24 66.49 3.10
C GLN A 204 0.52 67.43 4.07
N THR A 205 -0.20 66.88 5.05
CA THR A 205 -0.93 67.66 6.07
C THR A 205 0.02 68.53 6.89
N ASN A 206 1.19 68.01 7.26
CA ASN A 206 2.22 68.77 7.98
C ASN A 206 2.82 69.90 7.12
N ALA A 207 3.00 69.68 5.82
CA ALA A 207 3.46 70.73 4.90
C ALA A 207 2.42 71.85 4.77
N ASP A 208 1.15 71.48 4.60
CA ASP A 208 0.03 72.43 4.51
C ASP A 208 -0.14 73.22 5.81
N TYR A 209 -0.06 72.55 6.97
CA TYR A 209 -0.09 73.19 8.29
C TYR A 209 0.99 74.27 8.42
N ARG A 210 2.25 73.94 8.11
CA ARG A 210 3.37 74.89 8.20
C ARG A 210 3.20 76.10 7.28
N ALA A 211 2.70 75.88 6.05
CA ALA A 211 2.44 76.95 5.11
C ALA A 211 1.32 77.88 5.59
N THR A 212 0.23 77.31 6.14
CA THR A 212 -0.88 78.08 6.72
C THR A 212 -0.45 78.82 8.00
N GLU A 213 0.31 78.19 8.88
CA GLU A 213 0.84 78.79 10.12
C GLU A 213 1.72 80.01 9.81
N SER A 214 2.66 79.87 8.86
CA SER A 214 3.53 80.96 8.42
C SER A 214 2.72 82.14 7.85
N ARG A 215 1.71 81.87 7.01
CA ARG A 215 0.79 82.90 6.52
C ARG A 215 0.01 83.58 7.65
N ASN A 216 -0.48 82.80 8.61
CA ASN A 216 -1.22 83.33 9.74
C ASN A 216 -0.34 84.25 10.62
N GLN A 217 0.95 83.92 10.77
CA GLN A 217 1.90 84.78 11.45
C GLN A 217 2.11 86.10 10.70
N ILE A 218 2.24 86.08 9.37
CA ILE A 218 2.30 87.30 8.54
C ILE A 218 1.05 88.17 8.75
N PHE A 219 -0.13 87.55 8.88
CA PHE A 219 -1.38 88.27 9.14
C PHE A 219 -1.37 88.92 10.52
N GLN A 220 -0.91 88.22 11.56
CA GLN A 220 -0.79 88.81 12.89
C GLN A 220 0.23 89.95 12.93
N ASP A 221 1.41 89.78 12.33
CA ASP A 221 2.44 90.82 12.23
C ASP A 221 1.98 92.05 11.44
N ALA A 222 0.95 91.91 10.59
CA ALA A 222 0.33 93.02 9.88
C ALA A 222 -0.77 93.68 10.73
N ILE A 223 -1.58 92.90 11.45
CA ILE A 223 -2.63 93.39 12.37
C ILE A 223 -2.01 94.23 13.49
N ASP A 224 -0.89 93.77 14.06
CA ASP A 224 -0.19 94.47 15.14
C ASP A 224 0.62 95.69 14.65
N SER A 225 0.74 95.88 13.33
CA SER A 225 1.53 96.96 12.73
C SER A 225 0.79 98.29 12.73
N LYS A 226 1.52 99.37 13.03
CA LYS A 226 1.03 100.75 12.84
C LYS A 226 1.27 101.30 11.42
N ASP A 227 1.91 100.53 10.54
CA ASP A 227 2.21 100.92 9.15
C ASP A 227 1.05 100.57 8.22
N MET A 228 0.26 101.59 7.83
CA MET A 228 -0.88 101.43 6.92
C MET A 228 -0.50 100.82 5.57
N LEU A 229 0.68 101.13 5.01
CA LEU A 229 1.09 100.60 3.71
C LEU A 229 1.38 99.09 3.77
N LYS A 230 1.91 98.60 4.89
CA LYS A 230 2.10 97.16 5.13
C LYS A 230 0.75 96.44 5.18
N VAL A 231 -0.22 96.99 5.91
CA VAL A 231 -1.59 96.44 6.01
C VAL A 231 -2.26 96.35 4.63
N PHE A 232 -2.29 97.45 3.87
CA PHE A 232 -2.93 97.45 2.54
C PHE A 232 -2.24 96.50 1.54
N LYS A 233 -0.91 96.37 1.59
CA LYS A 233 -0.17 95.43 0.74
C LYS A 233 -0.48 93.97 1.07
N THR A 234 -0.62 93.62 2.34
CA THR A 234 -0.97 92.26 2.77
C THR A 234 -2.39 91.92 2.32
N VAL A 235 -3.37 92.81 2.57
CA VAL A 235 -4.77 92.60 2.15
C VAL A 235 -4.90 92.47 0.63
N GLY A 236 -4.18 93.30 -0.13
CA GLY A 236 -4.25 93.29 -1.61
C GLY A 236 -3.67 92.04 -2.27
N LYS A 237 -2.84 91.26 -1.56
CA LYS A 237 -2.20 90.04 -2.08
C LYS A 237 -2.91 88.75 -1.70
N GLU A 238 -3.84 88.81 -0.75
CA GLU A 238 -4.41 87.61 -0.14
C GLU A 238 -5.80 87.28 -0.66
N LYS A 239 -6.11 85.98 -0.73
CA LYS A 239 -7.43 85.46 -1.10
C LYS A 239 -7.87 84.40 -0.10
N LYS A 240 -9.15 84.45 0.27
CA LYS A 240 -9.77 83.41 1.09
C LYS A 240 -9.66 82.08 0.36
N THR A 241 -8.96 81.13 0.96
CA THR A 241 -8.68 79.80 0.41
C THR A 241 -9.48 78.78 1.19
N GLU A 242 -10.13 77.85 0.50
CA GLU A 242 -10.84 76.75 1.15
C GLU A 242 -9.85 75.72 1.70
N LEU A 243 -10.05 75.32 2.96
CA LEU A 243 -9.29 74.27 3.61
C LEU A 243 -9.83 72.91 3.14
N ARG A 244 -8.94 72.03 2.66
CA ARG A 244 -9.28 70.64 2.35
C ARG A 244 -8.64 69.72 3.38
N LEU A 245 -9.47 68.98 4.11
CA LEU A 245 -9.02 68.03 5.11
C LEU A 245 -8.98 66.61 4.52
N VAL A 246 -8.01 65.83 4.96
CA VAL A 246 -7.93 64.40 4.64
C VAL A 246 -9.02 63.65 5.43
N ASP A 247 -9.77 62.79 4.76
CA ASP A 247 -10.67 61.85 5.41
C ASP A 247 -9.86 60.72 6.08
N VAL A 248 -9.71 60.80 7.40
CA VAL A 248 -8.97 59.81 8.21
C VAL A 248 -9.73 58.49 8.40
N THR A 249 -11.04 58.46 8.13
CA THR A 249 -11.87 57.26 8.34
C THR A 249 -11.51 56.14 7.36
N LYS A 250 -10.88 56.47 6.23
CA LYS A 250 -10.35 55.51 5.26
C LYS A 250 -9.28 54.57 5.81
N TYR A 251 -8.71 54.86 6.99
CA TYR A 251 -7.66 54.07 7.63
C TYR A 251 -8.15 53.11 8.73
N ILE A 252 -9.42 53.22 9.17
CA ILE A 252 -9.90 52.56 10.39
C ILE A 252 -10.24 51.07 10.15
N SER A 253 -10.30 50.61 8.90
CA SER A 253 -10.74 49.26 8.57
C SER A 253 -9.57 48.29 8.33
N LEU A 254 -9.18 47.56 9.37
CA LEU A 254 -8.34 46.36 9.24
C LEU A 254 -9.23 45.10 9.20
N SER A 255 -8.71 44.03 8.58
CA SER A 255 -9.42 42.75 8.51
C SER A 255 -9.56 42.10 9.88
N LYS A 256 -10.76 41.61 10.20
CA LYS A 256 -11.01 40.82 11.40
C LYS A 256 -10.75 39.33 11.12
N PHE A 257 -9.90 38.69 11.91
CA PHE A 257 -9.75 37.23 11.87
C PHE A 257 -10.95 36.56 12.55
N LEU A 258 -11.54 35.57 11.88
CA LEU A 258 -12.67 34.80 12.38
C LEU A 258 -12.26 33.31 12.45
N PRO A 259 -11.88 32.80 13.63
CA PRO A 259 -11.48 31.41 13.77
C PRO A 259 -12.67 30.46 13.57
N VAL A 260 -12.41 29.34 12.90
CA VAL A 260 -13.40 28.26 12.71
C VAL A 260 -13.16 27.18 13.78
N CYS A 261 -14.22 26.67 14.40
CA CYS A 261 -14.13 25.54 15.33
C CYS A 261 -13.90 24.25 14.55
N ILE A 262 -12.86 23.49 14.90
CA ILE A 262 -12.55 22.19 14.30
C ILE A 262 -13.09 21.09 15.21
N GLU A 263 -13.91 20.19 14.68
CA GLU A 263 -14.37 19.01 15.42
C GLU A 263 -13.24 17.97 15.55
N LYS A 264 -13.13 17.31 16.71
CA LYS A 264 -12.13 16.26 16.94
C LYS A 264 -12.16 15.14 15.88
N LYS A 265 -13.35 14.84 15.35
CA LYS A 265 -13.54 13.81 14.30
C LYS A 265 -12.92 14.22 12.96
N THR A 266 -12.84 15.52 12.67
CA THR A 266 -12.22 16.04 11.44
C THR A 266 -10.70 15.86 11.47
N ILE A 267 -10.08 16.00 12.65
CA ILE A 267 -8.64 15.72 12.79
C ILE A 267 -8.35 14.24 12.49
N ALA A 268 -9.17 13.32 13.00
CA ALA A 268 -9.03 11.89 12.69
C ALA A 268 -9.12 11.60 11.19
N THR A 269 -9.99 12.31 10.44
CA THR A 269 -10.07 12.14 8.98
C THR A 269 -8.82 12.62 8.24
N PHE A 270 -8.10 13.60 8.77
CA PHE A 270 -6.83 14.06 8.19
C PHE A 270 -5.65 13.13 8.54
N PHE A 271 -5.73 12.39 9.64
CA PHE A 271 -4.70 11.43 10.04
C PHE A 271 -4.85 10.05 9.38
N GLY A 272 -6.09 9.59 9.15
CA GLY A 272 -6.36 8.25 8.64
C GLY A 272 -6.79 7.28 9.74
N ASN A 273 -6.86 5.98 9.42
CA ASN A 273 -7.31 4.94 10.34
C ASN A 273 -6.38 3.73 10.27
N LEU A 274 -6.16 3.08 11.42
CA LEU A 274 -5.64 1.72 11.44
C LEU A 274 -6.74 0.79 10.91
N VAL A 275 -6.43 0.06 9.85
CA VAL A 275 -7.31 -0.97 9.29
C VAL A 275 -6.70 -2.30 9.66
N ASP A 276 -7.51 -3.19 10.24
CA ASP A 276 -7.10 -4.58 10.44
C ASP A 276 -6.93 -5.24 9.08
N VAL A 277 -5.70 -5.22 8.57
CA VAL A 277 -5.32 -6.07 7.44
C VAL A 277 -5.35 -7.48 7.98
N HIS A 278 -6.46 -8.19 7.74
CA HIS A 278 -6.42 -9.65 7.76
C HIS A 278 -5.44 -10.04 6.67
N VAL A 279 -4.18 -10.24 7.07
CA VAL A 279 -3.23 -10.99 6.28
C VAL A 279 -3.81 -12.39 6.22
N SER A 280 -4.67 -12.62 5.22
CA SER A 280 -4.98 -13.96 4.77
C SER A 280 -3.63 -14.63 4.59
N SER A 281 -3.33 -15.56 5.48
CA SER A 281 -2.14 -16.40 5.48
C SER A 281 -2.21 -17.27 4.24
N GLN A 282 -1.88 -16.66 3.12
CA GLN A 282 -1.66 -17.15 1.76
C GLN A 282 -1.53 -15.89 0.90
N LEU A 283 -0.42 -15.16 1.06
CA LEU A 283 0.26 -14.65 -0.12
C LEU A 283 0.68 -15.91 -0.89
N LEU A 284 -0.25 -16.50 -1.64
CA LEU A 284 0.14 -17.37 -2.72
C LEU A 284 1.03 -16.48 -3.60
N PRO A 285 2.30 -16.85 -3.83
CA PRO A 285 3.05 -16.23 -4.89
C PRO A 285 2.16 -16.29 -6.14
N LEU A 286 2.12 -15.22 -6.93
CA LEU A 286 1.61 -15.37 -8.28
C LEU A 286 2.41 -16.53 -8.88
N GLU A 287 1.77 -17.66 -9.18
CA GLU A 287 2.40 -18.80 -9.87
C GLU A 287 2.81 -18.44 -11.31
N SER A 288 2.70 -17.17 -11.70
CA SER A 288 3.07 -16.66 -13.00
C SER A 288 3.91 -15.39 -12.83
N GLU A 289 5.21 -15.49 -13.05
CA GLU A 289 6.04 -14.33 -13.39
C GLU A 289 5.32 -13.53 -14.49
N ILE A 290 5.10 -12.23 -14.30
CA ILE A 290 4.58 -11.40 -15.38
C ILE A 290 5.66 -11.33 -16.46
N LYS A 291 5.34 -11.91 -17.62
CA LYS A 291 6.26 -11.95 -18.75
C LYS A 291 5.78 -11.03 -19.86
N LEU A 292 6.67 -10.16 -20.34
CA LEU A 292 6.45 -9.46 -21.60
C LEU A 292 6.35 -10.49 -22.72
N ILE A 293 5.16 -10.65 -23.31
CA ILE A 293 4.94 -11.59 -24.41
C ILE A 293 5.39 -10.95 -25.73
N ASN A 294 4.90 -9.75 -26.03
CA ASN A 294 5.21 -8.98 -27.24
C ASN A 294 5.08 -7.48 -26.95
N GLN A 295 5.77 -6.67 -27.76
CA GLN A 295 5.66 -5.22 -27.76
C GLN A 295 5.28 -4.74 -29.16
N TYR A 296 4.33 -3.79 -29.24
CA TYR A 296 3.84 -3.23 -30.49
C TYR A 296 3.94 -1.72 -30.44
N ILE A 297 4.38 -1.12 -31.54
CA ILE A 297 4.48 0.33 -31.68
C ILE A 297 3.24 0.84 -32.39
N THR A 298 2.56 1.82 -31.80
CA THR A 298 1.42 2.49 -32.44
C THR A 298 1.80 3.92 -32.82
N LYS A 299 1.03 4.54 -33.73
CA LYS A 299 1.19 5.96 -34.07
C LYS A 299 0.81 6.88 -32.91
N PHE A 300 0.03 6.40 -31.94
CA PHE A 300 -0.41 7.21 -30.82
C PHE A 300 0.64 7.24 -29.70
N PRO A 301 1.11 8.43 -29.29
CA PRO A 301 2.09 8.54 -28.21
C PRO A 301 1.48 8.17 -26.84
N LEU A 302 0.17 8.36 -26.67
CA LEU A 302 -0.56 8.04 -25.44
C LEU A 302 -1.86 7.32 -25.80
N ILE A 303 -1.93 6.02 -25.51
CA ILE A 303 -3.14 5.26 -25.75
C ILE A 303 -4.10 5.49 -24.58
N GLN A 304 -5.31 5.98 -24.88
CA GLN A 304 -6.34 6.21 -23.89
C GLN A 304 -7.21 4.98 -23.65
N CYS A 305 -7.54 4.24 -24.70
CA CYS A 305 -8.42 3.09 -24.63
C CYS A 305 -8.03 2.05 -25.68
N ILE A 306 -8.12 0.78 -25.30
CA ILE A 306 -7.89 -0.39 -26.15
C ILE A 306 -9.10 -1.31 -26.04
N VAL A 307 -9.59 -1.80 -27.17
CA VAL A 307 -10.65 -2.83 -27.25
C VAL A 307 -10.18 -3.91 -28.21
N CYS A 308 -10.23 -5.17 -27.74
CA CYS A 308 -9.89 -6.33 -28.57
C CYS A 308 -11.14 -6.85 -29.28
N CYS A 309 -11.03 -7.07 -30.59
CA CYS A 309 -12.08 -7.67 -31.41
C CYS A 309 -11.91 -9.19 -31.49
N PRO A 310 -13.00 -9.96 -31.69
CA PRO A 310 -12.92 -11.43 -31.84
C PRO A 310 -12.02 -11.89 -33.00
N ASN A 311 -11.86 -11.06 -34.03
CA ASN A 311 -10.98 -11.33 -35.17
C ASN A 311 -9.48 -11.06 -34.89
N GLY A 312 -9.12 -10.65 -33.66
CA GLY A 312 -7.75 -10.35 -33.25
C GLY A 312 -7.27 -8.92 -33.58
N SER A 313 -8.08 -8.10 -34.25
CA SER A 313 -7.80 -6.66 -34.41
C SER A 313 -8.06 -5.90 -33.10
N LEU A 314 -7.46 -4.72 -32.96
CA LEU A 314 -7.64 -3.83 -31.83
C LEU A 314 -8.19 -2.49 -32.29
N TRP A 315 -9.20 -1.99 -31.59
CA TRP A 315 -9.55 -0.57 -31.64
C TRP A 315 -8.76 0.19 -30.58
N ILE A 316 -8.09 1.26 -31.00
CA ILE A 316 -7.30 2.13 -30.14
C ILE A 316 -7.71 3.60 -30.30
N SER A 317 -7.66 4.35 -29.20
CA SER A 317 -7.87 5.81 -29.19
C SER A 317 -6.78 6.53 -28.38
N ASN A 318 -6.69 7.85 -28.54
CA ASN A 318 -5.75 8.74 -27.84
C ASN A 318 -6.50 9.97 -27.30
N PHE A 319 -6.03 10.50 -26.18
CA PHE A 319 -6.54 11.72 -25.52
C PHE A 319 -6.54 12.96 -26.42
N THR A 320 -5.55 13.10 -27.28
CA THR A 320 -5.32 14.33 -28.07
C THR A 320 -5.63 14.17 -29.55
N SER A 321 -5.95 12.97 -30.00
CA SER A 321 -6.25 12.70 -31.40
C SER A 321 -7.74 12.78 -31.66
N THR A 322 -8.12 13.31 -32.82
CA THR A 322 -9.48 13.24 -33.36
C THR A 322 -9.69 12.00 -34.23
N GLU A 323 -8.87 10.97 -34.04
CA GLU A 323 -8.90 9.74 -34.83
C GLU A 323 -8.88 8.53 -33.88
N MET A 324 -9.74 7.54 -34.16
CA MET A 324 -9.63 6.19 -33.60
C MET A 324 -9.22 5.22 -34.72
N GLN A 325 -8.40 4.24 -34.39
CA GLN A 325 -7.83 3.31 -35.37
C GLN A 325 -8.21 1.87 -35.03
N ASN A 326 -8.55 1.09 -36.05
CA ASN A 326 -8.55 -0.35 -35.99
C ASN A 326 -7.24 -0.86 -36.56
N ILE A 327 -6.47 -1.60 -35.75
CA ILE A 327 -5.16 -2.12 -36.12
C ILE A 327 -5.10 -3.64 -35.95
N SER A 328 -4.37 -4.31 -36.83
CA SER A 328 -3.98 -5.72 -36.67
C SER A 328 -2.57 -5.81 -36.12
N LEU A 329 -2.34 -6.75 -35.21
CA LEU A 329 -1.02 -7.05 -34.65
C LEU A 329 -0.30 -8.06 -35.54
N LEU A 330 0.90 -7.73 -36.03
CA LEU A 330 1.70 -8.59 -36.89
C LEU A 330 2.73 -9.39 -36.08
N LYS A 331 3.16 -10.54 -36.62
CA LYS A 331 4.09 -11.44 -35.91
C LYS A 331 5.49 -10.85 -35.70
N ASP A 332 5.86 -9.85 -36.49
CA ASP A 332 7.15 -9.15 -36.41
C ASP A 332 7.16 -8.01 -35.37
N GLY A 333 6.06 -7.83 -34.60
CA GLY A 333 5.92 -6.76 -33.61
C GLY A 333 5.43 -5.43 -34.20
N SER A 334 5.18 -5.36 -35.51
CA SER A 334 4.58 -4.19 -36.14
C SER A 334 3.04 -4.24 -36.12
N THR A 335 2.40 -3.11 -36.45
CA THR A 335 0.94 -2.99 -36.54
C THR A 335 0.52 -2.64 -37.96
N HIS A 336 -0.51 -3.30 -38.48
CA HIS A 336 -1.15 -2.93 -39.74
C HIS A 336 -2.40 -2.10 -39.45
N LEU A 337 -2.54 -0.95 -40.10
CA LEU A 337 -3.75 -0.13 -40.00
C LEU A 337 -4.84 -0.73 -40.89
N ASN A 338 -5.92 -1.22 -40.28
CA ASN A 338 -7.08 -1.73 -41.02
C ASN A 338 -8.04 -0.59 -41.38
N GLU A 339 -8.35 0.25 -40.40
CA GLU A 339 -9.32 1.34 -40.53
C GLU A 339 -8.93 2.53 -39.65
N SER A 340 -9.25 3.74 -40.10
CA SER A 340 -9.09 4.96 -39.31
C SER A 340 -10.36 5.80 -39.43
N VAL A 341 -10.93 6.17 -38.29
CA VAL A 341 -12.20 6.89 -38.21
C VAL A 341 -12.00 8.20 -37.48
N MET A 342 -12.41 9.30 -38.09
CA MET A 342 -12.31 10.63 -37.50
C MET A 342 -13.44 10.86 -36.51
N LEU A 343 -13.14 10.68 -35.23
CA LEU A 343 -14.05 10.88 -34.11
C LEU A 343 -13.30 11.64 -33.01
N SER A 344 -13.81 12.83 -32.66
CA SER A 344 -13.18 13.68 -31.66
C SER A 344 -13.41 13.14 -30.25
N GLU A 345 -12.36 13.19 -29.44
CA GLU A 345 -12.43 13.05 -27.98
C GLU A 345 -13.04 11.72 -27.49
N VAL A 346 -12.72 10.59 -28.15
CA VAL A 346 -13.16 9.25 -27.72
C VAL A 346 -12.50 8.86 -26.40
N ALA A 347 -13.29 8.92 -25.33
CA ALA A 347 -12.79 8.87 -23.97
C ALA A 347 -12.76 7.44 -23.38
N ARG A 348 -13.70 6.59 -23.81
CA ARG A 348 -13.77 5.16 -23.46
C ARG A 348 -14.54 4.39 -24.54
N MET A 349 -14.17 3.13 -24.75
CA MET A 349 -14.80 2.24 -25.72
C MET A 349 -15.00 0.86 -25.09
N GLN A 350 -16.07 0.18 -25.46
CA GLN A 350 -16.28 -1.23 -25.16
C GLN A 350 -17.06 -1.90 -26.29
N LEU A 351 -16.66 -3.13 -26.63
CA LEU A 351 -17.36 -3.92 -27.63
C LEU A 351 -18.70 -4.42 -27.08
N ASN A 352 -19.74 -4.33 -27.90
CA ASN A 352 -21.04 -4.91 -27.69
C ASN A 352 -21.44 -5.66 -28.95
N ASP A 353 -21.26 -6.99 -28.93
CA ASP A 353 -21.35 -7.85 -30.11
C ASP A 353 -20.38 -7.41 -31.22
N SER A 354 -20.87 -6.84 -32.31
CA SER A 354 -20.07 -6.28 -33.40
C SER A 354 -19.78 -4.79 -33.25
N ASP A 355 -20.65 -4.06 -32.55
CA ASP A 355 -20.60 -2.60 -32.48
C ASP A 355 -19.80 -2.11 -31.27
N LEU A 356 -19.31 -0.88 -31.33
CA LEU A 356 -18.64 -0.23 -30.22
C LEU A 356 -19.59 0.72 -29.50
N ILE A 357 -19.72 0.57 -28.19
CA ILE A 357 -20.27 1.63 -27.34
C ILE A 357 -19.12 2.56 -26.96
N LEU A 358 -19.31 3.85 -27.17
CA LEU A 358 -18.32 4.89 -26.98
C LEU A 358 -18.82 5.92 -25.98
N SER A 359 -17.95 6.36 -25.07
CA SER A 359 -18.12 7.64 -24.38
C SER A 359 -17.22 8.66 -25.07
N LEU A 360 -17.81 9.76 -25.51
CA LEU A 360 -17.08 10.94 -25.95
C LEU A 360 -16.90 11.90 -24.76
N GLN A 361 -15.82 12.68 -24.74
CA GLN A 361 -15.65 13.71 -23.70
C GLN A 361 -16.82 14.69 -23.74
N LYS A 362 -17.21 15.16 -22.55
CA LYS A 362 -18.31 16.14 -22.38
C LYS A 362 -19.66 15.74 -23.00
N SER A 363 -19.86 14.46 -23.30
CA SER A 363 -21.11 13.95 -23.91
C SER A 363 -21.60 12.65 -23.26
N ASN A 364 -22.75 12.18 -23.74
CA ASN A 364 -23.36 10.90 -23.40
C ASN A 364 -22.76 9.76 -24.25
N LEU A 365 -23.28 8.54 -24.07
CA LEU A 365 -22.82 7.35 -24.78
C LEU A 365 -23.37 7.30 -26.22
N TYR A 366 -22.54 6.85 -27.16
CA TYR A 366 -22.86 6.63 -28.56
C TYR A 366 -22.60 5.18 -28.95
N ILE A 367 -23.23 4.73 -30.03
CA ILE A 367 -22.95 3.45 -30.67
C ILE A 367 -22.26 3.76 -32.01
N PHE A 368 -21.08 3.21 -32.20
CA PHE A 368 -20.39 3.20 -33.48
C PHE A 368 -20.62 1.83 -34.13
N GLN A 369 -21.37 1.87 -35.23
CA GLN A 369 -21.71 0.70 -36.03
C GLN A 369 -20.54 0.35 -36.93
N THR A 370 -19.81 -0.72 -36.62
CA THR A 370 -18.55 -1.04 -37.30
C THR A 370 -18.76 -1.42 -38.76
N GLU A 371 -19.90 -2.03 -39.09
CA GLU A 371 -20.22 -2.43 -40.47
C GLU A 371 -20.54 -1.23 -41.38
N THR A 372 -21.20 -0.21 -40.84
CA THR A 372 -21.69 0.94 -41.62
C THR A 372 -20.80 2.17 -41.47
N GLY A 373 -19.88 2.17 -40.50
CA GLY A 373 -19.05 3.32 -40.12
C GLY A 373 -19.86 4.47 -39.49
N LYS A 374 -21.11 4.23 -39.09
CA LYS A 374 -22.02 5.27 -38.61
C LYS A 374 -21.96 5.41 -37.10
N LEU A 375 -21.86 6.66 -36.63
CA LEU A 375 -22.05 7.01 -35.22
C LEU A 375 -23.52 7.40 -34.96
N VAL A 376 -24.16 6.74 -34.00
CA VAL A 376 -25.54 7.06 -33.58
C VAL A 376 -25.61 7.28 -32.06
N PRO A 377 -26.49 8.16 -31.56
CA PRO A 377 -26.72 8.28 -30.12
C PRO A 377 -27.16 6.94 -29.53
N SER A 378 -26.60 6.57 -28.38
CA SER A 378 -27.08 5.38 -27.68
C SER A 378 -28.38 5.66 -26.93
N LYS A 379 -29.12 4.60 -26.62
CA LYS A 379 -30.27 4.65 -25.70
C LYS A 379 -29.86 4.76 -24.22
N TYR A 380 -28.57 4.59 -23.90
CA TYR A 380 -28.02 4.59 -22.54
C TYR A 380 -27.65 6.01 -22.10
N THR A 381 -28.66 6.89 -22.06
CA THR A 381 -28.45 8.31 -21.75
C THR A 381 -28.50 8.57 -20.25
N VAL A 382 -27.61 9.43 -19.76
CA VAL A 382 -27.62 9.93 -18.39
C VAL A 382 -27.94 11.41 -18.31
N ALA A 383 -28.50 11.97 -19.40
CA ALA A 383 -28.91 13.37 -19.48
C ALA A 383 -29.81 13.78 -18.28
N PRO A 384 -29.65 14.99 -17.72
CA PRO A 384 -28.80 16.09 -18.19
C PRO A 384 -27.31 15.95 -17.79
N LEU A 385 -26.90 14.85 -17.15
CA LEU A 385 -25.50 14.56 -16.87
C LEU A 385 -24.80 13.98 -18.11
N ILE A 386 -23.49 13.78 -17.98
CA ILE A 386 -22.59 13.18 -18.96
C ILE A 386 -21.72 12.11 -18.32
N SER A 387 -21.23 11.15 -19.11
CA SER A 387 -20.44 10.04 -18.59
C SER A 387 -18.95 10.37 -18.44
N ASN A 388 -18.42 11.17 -19.37
CA ASN A 388 -17.02 11.61 -19.39
C ASN A 388 -16.03 10.47 -19.07
N SER A 389 -16.12 9.36 -19.81
CA SER A 389 -15.30 8.12 -19.76
C SER A 389 -15.63 7.04 -18.73
N ALA A 390 -16.58 7.27 -17.82
CA ALA A 390 -16.96 6.28 -16.81
C ALA A 390 -18.14 5.43 -17.27
N PHE A 391 -17.90 4.38 -18.06
CA PHE A 391 -18.92 3.36 -18.30
C PHE A 391 -18.34 1.95 -18.43
N HIS A 392 -19.20 0.96 -18.20
CA HIS A 392 -18.89 -0.45 -18.36
C HIS A 392 -20.14 -1.25 -18.76
N ILE A 393 -19.97 -2.18 -19.69
CA ILE A 393 -20.95 -3.24 -19.99
C ILE A 393 -20.50 -4.48 -19.23
N SER A 394 -21.31 -4.92 -18.28
CA SER A 394 -21.06 -6.13 -17.50
C SER A 394 -21.32 -7.40 -18.31
N LYS A 395 -20.77 -8.53 -17.86
CA LYS A 395 -21.02 -9.85 -18.47
C LYS A 395 -22.50 -10.28 -18.40
N ASN A 396 -23.27 -9.72 -17.47
CA ASN A 396 -24.68 -10.03 -17.28
C ASN A 396 -25.59 -9.02 -17.98
N ASN A 397 -25.11 -8.40 -19.06
CA ASN A 397 -25.91 -7.50 -19.89
C ASN A 397 -26.50 -6.31 -19.09
N LYS A 398 -25.69 -5.74 -18.19
CA LYS A 398 -25.97 -4.47 -17.51
C LYS A 398 -25.00 -3.40 -17.97
N ILE A 399 -25.50 -2.17 -18.10
CA ILE A 399 -24.69 -1.00 -18.42
C ILE A 399 -24.60 -0.13 -17.19
N VAL A 400 -23.37 0.09 -16.75
CA VAL A 400 -23.05 0.93 -15.60
C VAL A 400 -22.37 2.19 -16.09
N VAL A 401 -22.92 3.35 -15.71
CA VAL A 401 -22.47 4.66 -16.20
C VAL A 401 -22.26 5.59 -15.02
N GLY A 402 -21.02 6.02 -14.81
CA GLY A 402 -20.69 7.16 -13.96
C GLY A 402 -21.13 8.42 -14.69
N ALA A 403 -21.84 9.30 -13.99
CA ALA A 403 -22.53 10.45 -14.54
C ALA A 403 -22.21 11.69 -13.70
N ARG A 404 -21.89 12.80 -14.37
CA ARG A 404 -21.55 14.09 -13.74
C ARG A 404 -22.14 15.27 -14.51
N GLU A 405 -22.17 16.43 -13.88
CA GLU A 405 -22.56 17.66 -14.55
C GLU A 405 -21.58 18.08 -15.66
N VAL A 406 -22.12 18.69 -16.72
CA VAL A 406 -21.35 19.30 -17.80
C VAL A 406 -20.64 20.54 -17.26
N GLY A 407 -19.32 20.62 -17.44
CA GLY A 407 -18.53 21.75 -16.93
C GLY A 407 -17.10 21.35 -16.57
N PRO A 408 -16.45 22.07 -15.64
CA PRO A 408 -15.09 21.74 -15.21
C PRO A 408 -15.02 20.31 -14.67
N MET A 409 -13.82 19.73 -14.63
CA MET A 409 -13.63 18.34 -14.19
C MET A 409 -13.97 18.16 -12.70
N PHE A 410 -13.72 19.19 -11.87
CA PHE A 410 -14.04 19.24 -10.44
C PHE A 410 -14.97 20.41 -10.10
N PRO A 411 -16.26 20.34 -10.46
CA PRO A 411 -17.20 21.42 -10.14
C PRO A 411 -17.49 21.42 -8.64
N PRO A 412 -17.44 22.57 -7.94
CA PRO A 412 -17.86 22.65 -6.55
C PRO A 412 -19.37 22.39 -6.46
N ASN A 413 -19.75 21.24 -5.89
CA ASN A 413 -21.13 20.84 -5.58
C ASN A 413 -22.01 20.34 -6.75
N GLY A 414 -21.44 19.96 -7.89
CA GLY A 414 -22.20 19.36 -9.00
C GLY A 414 -22.66 17.93 -8.73
N PRO A 415 -23.85 17.49 -9.21
CA PRO A 415 -24.35 16.13 -9.03
C PRO A 415 -23.43 15.09 -9.68
N ARG A 416 -23.05 14.06 -8.91
CA ARG A 416 -22.22 12.92 -9.35
C ARG A 416 -22.87 11.62 -8.92
N LYS A 417 -23.07 10.70 -9.84
CA LYS A 417 -23.76 9.45 -9.58
C LYS A 417 -23.25 8.33 -10.47
N VAL A 418 -23.45 7.08 -10.04
CA VAL A 418 -23.26 5.90 -10.88
C VAL A 418 -24.62 5.28 -11.09
N ILE A 419 -25.01 5.06 -12.35
CA ILE A 419 -26.32 4.58 -12.76
C ILE A 419 -26.16 3.21 -13.39
N VAL A 420 -27.01 2.26 -13.00
CA VAL A 420 -27.08 0.93 -13.60
C VAL A 420 -28.36 0.83 -14.41
N MET A 421 -28.24 0.35 -15.64
CA MET A 421 -29.32 0.14 -16.59
C MET A 421 -29.25 -1.28 -17.18
N ASN A 422 -30.37 -1.78 -17.68
CA ASN A 422 -30.38 -2.97 -18.54
C ASN A 422 -29.96 -2.64 -19.99
N MET A 423 -29.88 -3.65 -20.86
CA MET A 423 -29.54 -3.45 -22.26
C MET A 423 -30.63 -2.74 -23.04
N GLU A 424 -31.83 -2.53 -22.51
CA GLU A 424 -32.91 -1.75 -23.09
C GLU A 424 -32.76 -0.24 -22.78
N GLY A 425 -31.88 0.11 -21.84
CA GLY A 425 -31.69 1.48 -21.34
C GLY A 425 -32.63 1.85 -20.19
N GLU A 426 -33.34 0.87 -19.63
CA GLU A 426 -34.19 1.06 -18.46
C GLU A 426 -33.34 1.13 -17.20
N HIS A 427 -33.70 2.07 -16.32
CA HIS A 427 -33.02 2.31 -15.05
C HIS A 427 -33.26 1.17 -14.06
N GLU A 428 -32.20 0.73 -13.38
CA GLU A 428 -32.28 -0.27 -12.32
C GLU A 428 -31.79 0.25 -10.98
N MET A 429 -30.70 1.04 -10.97
CA MET A 429 -30.09 1.51 -9.72
C MET A 429 -29.33 2.81 -9.90
N THR A 430 -29.19 3.58 -8.81
CA THR A 430 -28.35 4.77 -8.78
C THR A 430 -27.64 4.91 -7.44
N TYR A 431 -26.33 5.05 -7.50
CA TYR A 431 -25.45 5.31 -6.37
C TYR A 431 -25.04 6.78 -6.39
N TYR A 432 -25.29 7.50 -5.30
CA TYR A 432 -24.91 8.92 -5.21
C TYR A 432 -24.70 9.40 -3.77
N LEU A 433 -25.42 8.83 -2.80
CA LEU A 433 -25.22 9.08 -1.37
C LEU A 433 -24.91 7.80 -0.62
N ASP A 434 -24.00 7.90 0.36
CA ASP A 434 -23.74 6.82 1.31
C ASP A 434 -24.90 6.68 2.32
N ASN A 435 -24.80 5.69 3.21
CA ASN A 435 -25.79 5.44 4.26
C ASN A 435 -25.97 6.58 5.28
N LYS A 436 -25.10 7.61 5.26
CA LYS A 436 -25.17 8.81 6.09
C LYS A 436 -25.64 10.03 5.30
N GLY A 437 -26.08 9.86 4.05
CA GLY A 437 -26.54 10.94 3.19
C GLY A 437 -25.43 11.82 2.63
N ARG A 438 -24.18 11.34 2.58
CA ARG A 438 -23.02 12.08 2.05
C ARG A 438 -22.71 11.65 0.62
N PRO A 439 -22.26 12.54 -0.27
CA PRO A 439 -21.86 12.17 -1.63
C PRO A 439 -20.84 11.03 -1.66
N ILE A 440 -21.12 9.99 -2.45
CA ILE A 440 -20.20 8.85 -2.59
C ILE A 440 -18.98 9.26 -3.42
N PHE A 441 -19.19 10.05 -4.48
CA PHE A 441 -18.17 10.27 -5.51
C PHE A 441 -17.72 11.73 -5.59
N THR A 442 -16.43 11.91 -5.86
CA THR A 442 -15.85 13.18 -6.30
C THR A 442 -15.84 13.29 -7.83
N LEU A 443 -15.33 12.26 -8.51
CA LEU A 443 -15.34 12.16 -9.97
C LEU A 443 -15.28 10.68 -10.35
N PRO A 444 -16.42 10.03 -10.65
CA PRO A 444 -16.40 8.66 -11.16
C PRO A 444 -15.72 8.68 -12.54
N PHE A 445 -14.53 8.09 -12.64
CA PHE A 445 -13.65 8.22 -13.79
C PHE A 445 -13.56 6.95 -14.63
N ARG A 446 -13.47 5.79 -14.00
CA ARG A 446 -13.50 4.47 -14.66
C ARG A 446 -14.35 3.51 -13.86
N ILE A 447 -14.97 2.58 -14.57
CA ILE A 447 -15.87 1.58 -13.99
C ILE A 447 -15.55 0.20 -14.56
N THR A 448 -15.62 -0.81 -13.71
CA THR A 448 -15.74 -2.22 -14.10
C THR A 448 -16.73 -2.90 -13.17
N THR A 449 -17.17 -4.09 -13.54
CA THR A 449 -17.95 -4.96 -12.63
C THR A 449 -17.24 -6.28 -12.45
N ASP A 450 -17.36 -6.87 -11.27
CA ASP A 450 -17.03 -8.28 -11.09
C ASP A 450 -18.10 -9.18 -11.74
N ASN A 451 -17.87 -10.49 -11.74
CA ASN A 451 -18.79 -11.49 -12.29
C ASN A 451 -20.13 -11.53 -11.53
N ASP A 452 -20.16 -11.03 -10.30
CA ASP A 452 -21.35 -10.91 -9.50
C ASP A 452 -22.12 -9.62 -9.81
N ASN A 453 -21.62 -8.69 -10.63
CA ASN A 453 -22.16 -7.33 -10.85
C ASN A 453 -21.98 -6.37 -9.67
N ASN A 454 -21.07 -6.63 -8.73
CA ASN A 454 -20.62 -5.57 -7.85
C ASN A 454 -19.83 -4.55 -8.68
N VAL A 455 -20.09 -3.28 -8.44
CA VAL A 455 -19.53 -2.19 -9.24
C VAL A 455 -18.26 -1.69 -8.57
N PHE A 456 -17.19 -1.58 -9.34
CA PHE A 456 -15.94 -0.98 -8.89
C PHE A 456 -15.72 0.30 -9.68
N VAL A 457 -15.47 1.39 -8.96
CA VAL A 457 -15.37 2.73 -9.53
C VAL A 457 -14.04 3.34 -9.11
N ILE A 458 -13.22 3.75 -10.06
CA ILE A 458 -12.16 4.71 -9.76
C ILE A 458 -12.82 6.07 -9.57
N ASP A 459 -12.71 6.59 -8.36
CA ASP A 459 -13.17 7.91 -7.96
C ASP A 459 -11.96 8.84 -7.80
N VAL A 460 -11.86 9.85 -8.66
CA VAL A 460 -10.76 10.82 -8.63
C VAL A 460 -11.15 11.99 -7.71
N LEU A 461 -10.26 12.34 -6.80
CA LEU A 461 -10.51 13.22 -5.67
C LEU A 461 -10.00 14.65 -5.85
N SER A 462 -9.01 14.86 -6.73
CA SER A 462 -8.39 16.18 -6.94
C SER A 462 -7.84 16.37 -8.35
N GLU A 463 -7.43 17.60 -8.67
CA GLU A 463 -6.86 18.00 -9.97
C GLU A 463 -5.53 17.29 -10.29
N GLU A 464 -4.82 16.84 -9.26
CA GLU A 464 -3.61 16.04 -9.34
C GLU A 464 -3.89 14.54 -9.64
N PHE A 465 -5.15 14.19 -9.90
CA PHE A 465 -5.62 12.83 -10.19
C PHE A 465 -5.46 11.83 -9.04
N TYR A 466 -5.24 12.29 -7.80
CA TYR A 466 -5.30 11.42 -6.63
C TYR A 466 -6.67 10.74 -6.56
N GLY A 467 -6.68 9.44 -6.33
CA GLY A 467 -7.91 8.66 -6.45
C GLY A 467 -8.06 7.58 -5.41
N ARG A 468 -9.16 6.85 -5.55
CA ARG A 468 -9.48 5.66 -4.78
C ARG A 468 -10.35 4.72 -5.63
N VAL A 469 -10.42 3.45 -5.25
CA VAL A 469 -11.34 2.48 -5.84
C VAL A 469 -12.48 2.22 -4.87
N VAL A 470 -13.70 2.59 -5.24
CA VAL A 470 -14.92 2.39 -4.46
C VAL A 470 -15.63 1.14 -4.97
N LYS A 471 -15.88 0.18 -4.08
CA LYS A 471 -16.71 -0.99 -4.35
C LYS A 471 -18.13 -0.75 -3.87
N LEU A 472 -19.09 -0.86 -4.78
CA LEU A 472 -20.52 -0.74 -4.51
C LEU A 472 -21.15 -2.14 -4.49
N ASP A 473 -22.02 -2.38 -3.52
CA ASP A 473 -22.81 -3.60 -3.43
C ASP A 473 -24.13 -3.47 -4.20
N LYS A 474 -24.78 -4.61 -4.46
CA LYS A 474 -26.08 -4.68 -5.17
C LYS A 474 -27.22 -4.05 -4.39
N GLN A 475 -27.04 -3.74 -3.12
CA GLN A 475 -28.07 -3.17 -2.26
C GLN A 475 -28.03 -1.63 -2.26
N GLY A 476 -27.17 -1.00 -3.06
CA GLY A 476 -27.08 0.45 -3.18
C GLY A 476 -26.02 1.08 -2.27
N GLY A 477 -25.23 0.27 -1.55
CA GLY A 477 -24.26 0.72 -0.54
C GLY A 477 -22.82 0.80 -1.03
N VAL A 478 -22.00 1.55 -0.28
CA VAL A 478 -20.54 1.47 -0.38
C VAL A 478 -20.06 0.35 0.53
N SER A 479 -19.53 -0.72 -0.07
CA SER A 479 -19.07 -1.89 0.68
C SER A 479 -17.62 -1.76 1.15
N ASN A 480 -16.74 -1.19 0.32
CA ASN A 480 -15.33 -1.00 0.65
C ASN A 480 -14.70 0.10 -0.22
N ILE A 481 -13.63 0.72 0.26
CA ILE A 481 -12.86 1.75 -0.43
C ILE A 481 -11.37 1.45 -0.30
N TYR A 482 -10.69 1.37 -1.44
CA TYR A 482 -9.26 1.14 -1.53
C TYR A 482 -8.53 2.42 -1.95
N PHE A 483 -7.54 2.86 -1.18
CA PHE A 483 -6.82 4.12 -1.38
C PHE A 483 -5.41 3.96 -1.97
N GLY A 484 -5.05 2.76 -2.46
CA GLY A 484 -3.70 2.49 -2.94
C GLY A 484 -2.80 1.86 -1.88
N ASN A 485 -1.50 1.75 -2.20
CA ASN A 485 -0.51 1.20 -1.27
C ASN A 485 -0.09 2.25 -0.23
N PRO A 486 -0.19 1.99 1.08
CA PRO A 486 0.22 2.97 2.10
C PRO A 486 1.73 3.22 2.21
N ALA A 487 2.63 2.35 1.70
CA ALA A 487 4.06 2.66 1.62
C ALA A 487 4.81 1.69 0.68
N ILE A 488 5.69 2.21 -0.18
CA ILE A 488 6.78 1.42 -0.74
C ILE A 488 8.07 2.00 -0.16
N ASN A 489 8.76 1.24 0.69
CA ASN A 489 10.00 1.67 1.36
C ASN A 489 9.85 2.90 2.28
N GLY A 490 8.71 3.04 2.98
CA GLY A 490 8.49 4.17 3.89
C GLY A 490 8.26 5.53 3.22
N VAL A 491 8.03 5.57 1.90
CA VAL A 491 7.60 6.79 1.19
C VAL A 491 6.14 6.60 0.76
N TYR A 492 5.28 7.52 1.21
CA TYR A 492 3.89 7.57 0.79
C TYR A 492 3.84 8.11 -0.65
N GLU A 493 3.70 7.21 -1.63
CA GLU A 493 3.46 7.61 -3.01
C GLU A 493 1.95 7.85 -3.20
N PRO A 494 1.55 9.00 -3.76
CA PRO A 494 0.14 9.25 -4.02
C PRO A 494 -0.45 8.23 -4.99
N PHE A 495 -1.61 7.67 -4.65
CA PHE A 495 -2.29 6.72 -5.51
C PHE A 495 -3.02 7.44 -6.66
N ILE A 496 -2.56 7.22 -7.89
CA ILE A 496 -3.14 7.79 -9.10
C ILE A 496 -3.70 6.65 -9.97
N PRO A 497 -4.87 6.10 -9.60
CA PRO A 497 -5.49 5.01 -10.35
C PRO A 497 -6.03 5.51 -11.69
N PHE A 498 -5.63 4.85 -12.79
CA PHE A 498 -5.95 5.35 -14.13
C PHE A 498 -6.94 4.46 -14.90
N ASP A 499 -6.81 3.14 -14.83
CA ASP A 499 -7.80 2.20 -15.37
C ASP A 499 -7.97 1.02 -14.40
N LEU A 500 -9.12 0.34 -14.52
CA LEU A 500 -9.38 -0.90 -13.80
C LEU A 500 -10.08 -1.93 -14.70
N LYS A 501 -9.76 -3.19 -14.51
CA LYS A 501 -10.36 -4.31 -15.23
C LYS A 501 -10.53 -5.53 -14.34
N THR A 502 -11.63 -6.24 -14.57
CA THR A 502 -11.89 -7.53 -13.94
C THR A 502 -11.17 -8.64 -14.71
N THR A 503 -10.44 -9.47 -13.98
CA THR A 503 -9.76 -10.67 -14.48
C THR A 503 -10.73 -11.85 -14.61
N LEU A 504 -10.30 -12.93 -15.27
CA LEU A 504 -11.08 -14.17 -15.35
C LEU A 504 -11.38 -14.77 -13.96
N ASN A 505 -10.43 -14.65 -13.02
CA ASN A 505 -10.56 -15.15 -11.64
C ASN A 505 -11.32 -14.17 -10.72
N ASN A 506 -12.04 -13.21 -11.29
CA ASN A 506 -12.85 -12.24 -10.55
C ASN A 506 -12.09 -11.25 -9.66
N ASN A 507 -10.77 -11.16 -9.81
CA ASN A 507 -9.96 -10.09 -9.21
C ASN A 507 -10.03 -8.82 -10.06
N ILE A 508 -9.84 -7.66 -9.43
CA ILE A 508 -9.80 -6.36 -10.07
C ILE A 508 -8.34 -5.92 -10.19
N ILE A 509 -7.84 -5.75 -11.41
CA ILE A 509 -6.54 -5.12 -11.66
C ILE A 509 -6.76 -3.62 -11.80
N VAL A 510 -5.97 -2.84 -11.08
CA VAL A 510 -5.98 -1.38 -11.12
C VAL A 510 -4.58 -0.89 -11.49
N THR A 511 -4.48 -0.02 -12.49
CA THR A 511 -3.21 0.60 -12.87
C THR A 511 -2.98 1.86 -12.04
N ASP A 512 -1.81 1.97 -11.41
CA ASP A 512 -1.36 3.20 -10.75
C ASP A 512 -0.29 3.88 -11.60
N HIS A 513 -0.62 5.08 -12.09
CA HIS A 513 0.25 5.86 -12.94
C HIS A 513 1.47 6.40 -12.18
N GLN A 514 1.32 6.73 -10.90
CA GLN A 514 2.39 7.34 -10.12
C GLN A 514 3.48 6.33 -9.78
N SER A 515 3.07 5.19 -9.21
CA SER A 515 3.99 4.14 -8.77
C SER A 515 4.40 3.16 -9.88
N LYS A 516 3.88 3.34 -11.11
CA LYS A 516 4.04 2.40 -12.24
C LYS A 516 3.72 0.95 -11.87
N THR A 517 2.69 0.76 -11.06
CA THR A 517 2.37 -0.55 -10.45
C THR A 517 0.96 -1.00 -10.84
N LEU A 518 0.78 -2.30 -11.02
CA LEU A 518 -0.54 -2.93 -11.08
C LEU A 518 -0.93 -3.42 -9.68
N HIS A 519 -2.08 -2.98 -9.20
CA HIS A 519 -2.67 -3.44 -7.95
C HIS A 519 -3.70 -4.51 -8.26
N VAL A 520 -3.55 -5.70 -7.71
CA VAL A 520 -4.54 -6.78 -7.84
C VAL A 520 -5.38 -6.79 -6.58
N LEU A 521 -6.65 -6.46 -6.73
CA LEU A 521 -7.63 -6.46 -5.65
C LEU A 521 -8.49 -7.72 -5.75
N ASN A 522 -8.82 -8.31 -4.60
CA ASN A 522 -9.82 -9.37 -4.56
C ASN A 522 -11.24 -8.80 -4.71
N ASN A 523 -12.23 -9.68 -4.73
CA ASN A 523 -13.65 -9.31 -4.77
C ASN A 523 -14.10 -8.45 -3.57
N MET A 524 -13.38 -8.43 -2.45
CA MET A 524 -13.65 -7.58 -1.29
C MET A 524 -13.01 -6.19 -1.41
N ASN A 525 -12.36 -5.88 -2.53
CA ASN A 525 -11.60 -4.64 -2.77
C ASN A 525 -10.34 -4.52 -1.88
N HIS A 526 -9.80 -5.64 -1.38
CA HIS A 526 -8.53 -5.67 -0.68
C HIS A 526 -7.41 -5.99 -1.66
N CYS A 527 -6.30 -5.26 -1.56
CA CYS A 527 -5.11 -5.59 -2.34
C CYS A 527 -4.55 -6.93 -1.88
N ILE A 528 -4.36 -7.83 -2.82
CA ILE A 528 -3.74 -9.16 -2.61
C ILE A 528 -2.39 -9.26 -3.32
N HIS A 529 -2.08 -8.36 -4.25
CA HIS A 529 -0.82 -8.38 -4.99
C HIS A 529 -0.46 -7.03 -5.61
N TYR A 530 0.84 -6.78 -5.79
CA TYR A 530 1.38 -5.62 -6.49
C TYR A 530 2.36 -6.10 -7.56
N VAL A 531 2.31 -5.52 -8.75
CA VAL A 531 3.26 -5.82 -9.83
C VAL A 531 3.87 -4.55 -10.38
N ARG A 532 5.18 -4.39 -10.18
CA ARG A 532 5.91 -3.18 -10.60
C ARG A 532 6.41 -3.34 -12.03
N ILE A 533 5.87 -2.55 -12.94
CA ILE A 533 6.02 -2.72 -14.40
C ILE A 533 7.46 -2.43 -14.85
N ASP A 534 8.08 -1.39 -14.26
CA ASP A 534 9.45 -0.93 -14.54
C ASP A 534 10.52 -1.99 -14.20
N ARG A 535 10.36 -2.69 -13.07
CA ARG A 535 11.31 -3.72 -12.62
C ARG A 535 11.13 -5.07 -13.32
N GLU A 536 9.90 -5.47 -13.62
CA GLU A 536 9.62 -6.80 -14.17
C GLU A 536 9.69 -6.86 -15.69
N LEU A 537 9.39 -5.76 -16.39
CA LEU A 537 9.36 -5.75 -17.86
C LEU A 537 10.56 -5.03 -18.50
N GLY A 538 11.40 -4.34 -17.72
CA GLY A 538 12.59 -3.63 -18.23
C GLY A 538 12.28 -2.49 -19.20
N ILE A 539 11.06 -1.94 -19.13
CA ILE A 539 10.59 -0.84 -19.98
C ILE A 539 10.82 0.47 -19.20
N ASN A 540 11.76 1.30 -19.68
CA ASN A 540 12.06 2.63 -19.11
C ASN A 540 10.91 3.63 -19.32
#